data_AF-A0A349JIG0-F1
#
_entry.id   AF-A0A349JIG0-F1
#
_cell.length_a   1.000
_cell.length_b   1.000
_cell.length_c   1.000
_cell.angle_alpha   90.00
_cell.angle_beta   90.00
_cell.angle_gamma   90.00
#
_symmetry.space_group_name_H-M   'P 1'
#
loop_
_entity.id
_entity.type
_entity.pdbx_description
1 polymer ?
#
loop_
_entity_poly.entity_id
_entity_poly.type
_entity_poly.pdbx_seq_one_letter_code
_entity_poly.pdbx_strand_id
1 'polypeptide(L)'
;NPALWWLSTLALMLVVAILVHRIWVWVRTRSEASVALIEQQQLLFPPTVEMWLTLYLIVNWAANLLPWVKVTRCIFLYHYMGCSVFASLALAWWVDRWLHSPLTRLRGMGVTIIFLVVGAFIFWMPIYLGLPLSQIEWKIRMWLPSWV
;
A
#
# COMPACT_ATOMS: atom_id res chain seq x y z
N ASN A 1 3.48 -7.85 -10.73
CA ASN A 1 4.68 -7.71 -9.87
C ASN A 1 4.26 -8.07 -8.45
N PRO A 2 4.59 -9.28 -7.95
CA PRO A 2 4.13 -9.75 -6.64
C PRO A 2 4.63 -8.91 -5.46
N ALA A 3 5.89 -8.46 -5.48
CA ALA A 3 6.45 -7.63 -4.43
C ALA A 3 5.67 -6.31 -4.29
N LEU A 4 5.44 -5.62 -5.41
CA LEU A 4 4.62 -4.40 -5.42
C LEU A 4 3.21 -4.68 -4.90
N TRP A 5 2.59 -5.78 -5.32
CA TRP A 5 1.22 -6.13 -4.95
C TRP A 5 1.07 -6.34 -3.44
N TRP A 6 1.92 -7.16 -2.84
CA TRP A 6 1.84 -7.47 -1.42
C TRP A 6 2.23 -6.29 -0.55
N LEU A 7 3.32 -5.59 -0.89
CA LEU A 7 3.77 -4.42 -0.13
C LEU A 7 2.77 -3.28 -0.20
N SER A 8 2.14 -3.04 -1.36
CA SER A 8 1.08 -2.02 -1.49
C SER A 8 -0.19 -2.37 -0.75
N THR A 9 -0.57 -3.65 -0.72
CA THR A 9 -1.70 -4.11 0.09
C THR A 9 -1.43 -3.90 1.58
N LEU A 10 -0.23 -4.27 2.06
CA LEU A 10 0.17 -4.03 3.45
C LEU A 10 0.22 -2.53 3.78
N ALA A 11 0.83 -1.73 2.91
CA ALA A 11 0.90 -0.28 3.06
C ALA A 11 -0.49 0.35 3.20
N LEU A 12 -1.44 -0.06 2.35
CA LEU A 12 -2.82 0.41 2.42
C LEU A 12 -3.51 0.01 3.72
N MET A 13 -3.33 -1.24 4.19
CA MET A 13 -3.88 -1.69 5.47
C MET A 13 -3.32 -0.87 6.65
N LEU A 14 -2.02 -0.52 6.62
CA LEU A 14 -1.41 0.35 7.63
C LEU A 14 -1.99 1.77 7.58
N VAL A 15 -2.26 2.32 6.38
CA VAL A 15 -2.94 3.62 6.25
C VAL A 15 -4.35 3.55 6.84
N VAL A 16 -5.10 2.48 6.58
CA VAL A 16 -6.43 2.27 7.18
C VAL A 16 -6.33 2.22 8.71
N ALA A 17 -5.34 1.48 9.24
CA ALA A 17 -5.12 1.41 10.68
C ALA A 17 -4.81 2.79 11.30
N ILE A 18 -4.01 3.64 10.63
CA ILE A 18 -3.75 5.01 11.08
C ILE A 18 -5.04 5.83 11.14
N LEU A 19 -5.90 5.77 10.11
CA LEU A 19 -7.16 6.52 10.11
C LEU A 19 -8.11 6.04 11.22
N VAL A 20 -8.27 4.73 11.38
CA VAL A 20 -9.10 4.15 12.44
C VAL A 20 -8.58 4.55 13.81
N HIS A 21 -7.26 4.47 14.02
CA HIS A 21 -6.62 4.87 15.26
C HIS A 21 -6.85 6.37 15.55
N ARG A 22 -6.75 7.23 14.54
CA ARG A 22 -7.01 8.67 14.69
C ARG A 22 -8.45 8.96 15.10
N ILE A 23 -9.42 8.29 14.48
CA ILE A 23 -10.84 8.42 14.83
C ILE A 23 -11.06 7.95 16.27
N TRP A 24 -10.49 6.80 16.65
CA TRP A 24 -10.64 6.25 17.99
C TRP A 24 -10.08 7.17 19.07
N VAL A 25 -8.88 7.72 18.87
CA VAL A 25 -8.28 8.70 19.78
C VAL A 25 -9.14 9.95 19.86
N TRP A 26 -9.60 10.49 18.71
CA TRP A 26 -10.48 11.66 18.69
C TRP A 26 -11.78 11.44 19.46
N VAL A 27 -12.43 10.27 19.32
CA VAL A 27 -13.65 9.94 20.07
C VAL A 27 -13.37 9.90 21.58
N ARG A 28 -12.24 9.31 21.99
CA ARG A 28 -11.87 9.22 23.42
C ARG A 28 -11.51 10.56 24.03
N THR A 29 -10.80 11.42 23.32
CA THR A 29 -10.30 12.70 23.86
C THR A 29 -11.22 13.88 23.55
N ARG A 30 -12.40 13.66 22.94
CA ARG A 30 -13.31 14.74 22.54
C ARG A 30 -13.74 15.65 23.70
N SER A 31 -13.77 15.13 24.93
CA SER A 31 -14.18 15.88 26.13
C SER A 31 -13.01 16.53 26.90
N GLU A 32 -11.76 16.19 26.58
CA GLU A 32 -10.57 16.64 27.32
C GLU A 32 -9.67 17.48 26.41
N ALA A 33 -9.88 18.80 26.42
CA ALA A 33 -9.03 19.73 25.69
C ALA A 33 -7.87 20.21 26.59
N SER A 34 -6.80 19.42 26.68
CA SER A 34 -5.54 19.85 27.32
C SER A 34 -4.43 20.04 26.27
N VAL A 35 -3.57 21.05 26.47
CA VAL A 35 -2.46 21.37 25.55
C VAL A 35 -1.50 20.20 25.40
N ALA A 36 -1.22 19.47 26.49
CA ALA A 36 -0.35 18.28 26.47
C ALA A 36 -0.89 17.15 25.58
N LEU A 37 -2.22 16.94 25.57
CA LEU A 37 -2.83 15.94 24.70
C LEU A 37 -2.72 16.32 23.21
N ILE A 38 -2.78 17.62 22.90
CA ILE A 38 -2.64 18.13 21.53
C ILE A 38 -1.22 17.88 21.01
N GLU A 39 -0.19 18.21 21.79
CA GLU A 39 1.21 17.95 21.41
C GLU A 39 1.48 16.45 21.23
N GLN A 40 0.97 15.61 22.13
CA GLN A 40 1.14 14.15 22.01
C GLN A 40 0.47 13.59 20.74
N GLN A 41 -0.70 14.10 20.37
CA GLN A 41 -1.38 13.71 19.13
C GLN A 41 -0.61 14.13 17.87
N GLN A 42 0.03 15.30 17.87
CA GLN A 42 0.86 15.76 16.75
C GLN A 42 2.11 14.91 16.53
N LEU A 43 2.66 14.30 17.59
CA LEU A 43 3.78 13.35 17.48
C LEU A 43 3.32 11.96 17.00
N LEU A 44 2.10 11.56 17.34
CA LEU A 44 1.55 10.24 17.05
C LEU A 44 1.04 10.10 15.62
N PHE A 45 0.48 11.16 15.05
CA PHE A 45 -0.17 11.15 13.74
C PHE A 45 0.61 11.97 12.71
N PRO A 46 0.52 11.60 11.41
CA PRO A 46 1.02 12.44 10.33
C PRO A 46 0.41 13.86 10.36
N PRO A 47 1.10 14.86 9.78
CA PRO A 47 0.57 16.20 9.59
C PRO A 47 -0.81 16.20 8.91
N THR A 48 -1.64 17.20 9.19
CA THR A 48 -3.02 17.27 8.68
C THR A 48 -3.12 17.15 7.17
N VAL A 49 -2.19 17.73 6.41
CA VAL A 49 -2.16 17.62 4.93
C VAL A 49 -1.97 16.16 4.49
N GLU A 50 -1.04 15.44 5.12
CA GLU A 50 -0.83 14.02 4.83
C GLU A 50 -2.00 13.15 5.29
N MET A 51 -2.71 13.57 6.33
CA MET A 51 -3.92 12.90 6.75
C MET A 51 -5.06 13.03 5.73
N TRP A 52 -5.17 14.18 5.05
CA TRP A 52 -6.09 14.33 3.92
C TRP A 52 -5.66 13.47 2.72
N LEU A 53 -4.36 13.40 2.44
CA LEU A 53 -3.82 12.53 1.40
C LEU A 53 -4.16 11.05 1.69
N THR A 54 -3.90 10.57 2.90
CA THR A 54 -4.20 9.17 3.29
C THR A 54 -5.70 8.86 3.22
N LEU A 55 -6.57 9.79 3.61
CA LEU A 55 -8.01 9.67 3.42
C LEU A 55 -8.38 9.59 1.93
N TYR A 56 -7.82 10.48 1.11
CA TYR A 56 -8.02 10.47 -0.35
C TYR A 56 -7.65 9.11 -0.95
N LEU A 57 -6.52 8.52 -0.55
CA LEU A 57 -6.08 7.21 -1.04
C LEU A 57 -7.10 6.11 -0.69
N ILE A 58 -7.60 6.07 0.55
CA ILE A 58 -8.56 5.05 0.98
C ILE A 58 -9.91 5.22 0.29
N VAL A 59 -10.42 6.45 0.21
CA VAL A 59 -11.71 6.73 -0.43
C VAL A 59 -11.65 6.32 -1.90
N ASN A 60 -10.58 6.67 -2.61
CA ASN A 60 -10.47 6.31 -4.02
C ASN A 60 -10.20 4.82 -4.24
N TRP A 61 -9.42 4.17 -3.38
CA TRP A 61 -9.29 2.71 -3.41
C TRP A 61 -10.66 2.04 -3.25
N ALA A 62 -11.45 2.47 -2.25
CA ALA A 62 -12.78 1.93 -2.01
C ALA A 62 -13.75 2.24 -3.17
N ALA A 63 -13.73 3.47 -3.70
CA ALA A 63 -14.56 3.86 -4.83
C ALA A 63 -14.28 3.03 -6.09
N ASN A 64 -13.02 2.62 -6.29
CA ASN A 64 -12.64 1.75 -7.40
C ASN A 64 -12.91 0.26 -7.13
N LEU A 65 -13.03 -0.16 -5.86
CA LEU A 65 -13.23 -1.57 -5.49
C LEU A 65 -14.71 -1.92 -5.33
N LEU A 66 -15.44 -1.12 -4.55
CA LEU A 66 -16.81 -1.41 -4.12
C LEU A 66 -17.79 -1.68 -5.27
N PRO A 67 -17.70 -1.02 -6.44
CA PRO A 67 -18.56 -1.35 -7.58
C PRO A 67 -18.43 -2.81 -8.03
N TRP A 68 -17.25 -3.43 -7.88
CA TRP A 68 -16.99 -4.80 -8.31
C TRP A 68 -17.36 -5.85 -7.28
N VAL A 69 -17.46 -5.49 -5.99
CA VAL A 69 -17.72 -6.44 -4.88
C VAL A 69 -19.08 -7.12 -4.99
N LYS A 70 -20.09 -6.43 -5.53
CA LYS A 70 -21.47 -6.95 -5.66
C LYS A 70 -21.83 -7.41 -7.07
N VAL A 71 -20.87 -7.42 -8.01
CA VAL A 71 -21.13 -7.86 -9.38
C VAL A 71 -21.34 -9.37 -9.40
N THR A 72 -22.48 -9.80 -9.92
CA THR A 72 -22.85 -11.23 -10.05
C THR A 72 -22.34 -11.87 -11.35
N ARG A 73 -21.80 -11.08 -12.28
CA ARG A 73 -21.16 -11.57 -13.50
C ARG A 73 -19.73 -12.01 -13.23
N CYS A 74 -19.14 -12.73 -14.18
CA CYS A 74 -17.73 -13.10 -14.14
C CYS A 74 -16.82 -11.86 -14.07
N ILE A 75 -15.92 -11.83 -13.09
CA ILE A 75 -14.93 -10.78 -12.90
C ILE A 75 -13.52 -11.39 -12.91
N PHE A 76 -12.58 -10.64 -13.47
CA PHE A 76 -11.16 -11.00 -13.54
C PHE A 76 -10.29 -9.99 -12.79
N LEU A 77 -9.01 -10.34 -12.60
CA LEU A 77 -8.02 -9.55 -11.86
C LEU A 77 -7.89 -8.09 -12.38
N TYR A 78 -8.10 -7.84 -13.67
CA TYR A 78 -7.97 -6.49 -14.23
C TYR A 78 -8.95 -5.48 -13.64
N HIS A 79 -10.11 -5.92 -13.11
CA HIS A 79 -11.06 -5.03 -12.43
C HIS A 79 -10.46 -4.41 -11.16
N TYR A 80 -9.49 -5.08 -10.54
CA TYR A 80 -8.78 -4.53 -9.39
C TYR A 80 -7.70 -3.50 -9.78
N MET A 81 -7.36 -3.34 -11.07
CA MET A 81 -6.25 -2.46 -11.47
C MET A 81 -6.50 -0.99 -11.15
N GLY A 82 -7.75 -0.52 -11.15
CA GLY A 82 -8.06 0.83 -10.66
C GLY A 82 -7.74 0.99 -9.16
N CYS A 83 -8.02 -0.04 -8.36
CA CYS A 83 -7.73 -0.06 -6.93
C CYS A 83 -6.21 -0.14 -6.67
N SER A 84 -5.50 -0.96 -7.45
CA SER A 84 -4.08 -1.22 -7.25
C SER A 84 -3.21 0.03 -7.40
N VAL A 85 -3.64 1.00 -8.21
CA VAL A 85 -3.00 2.32 -8.31
C VAL A 85 -2.99 3.04 -6.95
N PHE A 86 -4.13 3.13 -6.27
CA PHE A 86 -4.22 3.79 -4.97
C PHE A 86 -3.49 3.04 -3.86
N ALA A 87 -3.49 1.71 -3.89
CA ALA A 87 -2.66 0.91 -3.00
C ALA A 87 -1.15 1.19 -3.24
N SER A 88 -0.73 1.29 -4.52
CA SER A 88 0.66 1.58 -4.87
C SER A 88 1.08 2.99 -4.45
N LEU A 89 0.16 3.96 -4.56
CA LEU A 89 0.39 5.31 -4.03
C LEU A 89 0.50 5.32 -2.49
N ALA A 90 -0.26 4.48 -1.78
CA ALA A 90 -0.07 4.32 -0.33
C ALA A 90 1.32 3.76 0.01
N LEU A 91 1.84 2.81 -0.76
CA LEU A 91 3.21 2.35 -0.62
C LEU A 91 4.23 3.47 -0.89
N ALA A 92 4.02 4.24 -1.95
CA ALA A 92 4.90 5.35 -2.30
C ALA A 92 4.94 6.40 -1.18
N TRP A 93 3.81 6.70 -0.55
CA TRP A 93 3.74 7.61 0.60
C TRP A 93 4.57 7.10 1.79
N TRP A 94 4.51 5.80 2.12
CA TRP A 94 5.36 5.23 3.16
C TRP A 94 6.84 5.29 2.82
N VAL A 95 7.19 4.92 1.58
CA VAL A 95 8.58 4.94 1.10
C VAL A 95 9.14 6.36 1.15
N ASP A 96 8.40 7.36 0.68
CA ASP A 96 8.81 8.77 0.71
C ASP A 96 9.11 9.25 2.13
N ARG A 97 8.20 8.99 3.08
CA ARG A 97 8.41 9.31 4.50
C ARG A 97 9.63 8.63 5.09
N TRP A 98 9.88 7.37 4.71
CA TRP A 98 11.00 6.60 5.22
C TRP A 98 12.34 7.06 4.64
N LEU A 99 12.39 7.45 3.37
CA LEU A 99 13.58 8.01 2.73
C LEU A 99 13.98 9.37 3.32
N HIS A 100 13.00 10.19 3.73
CA HIS A 100 13.25 11.49 4.37
C HIS A 100 13.35 11.42 5.90
N SER A 101 13.28 10.23 6.48
CA SER A 101 13.36 10.06 7.94
C SER A 101 14.79 10.33 8.45
N PRO A 102 14.96 10.98 9.61
CA PRO A 102 16.27 11.08 10.26
C PRO A 102 16.82 9.71 10.69
N LEU A 103 15.96 8.70 10.84
CA LEU A 103 16.35 7.36 11.26
C LEU A 103 16.90 6.55 10.08
N THR A 104 18.20 6.25 10.10
CA THR A 104 18.89 5.46 9.06
C THR A 104 18.23 4.12 8.79
N ARG A 105 17.67 3.47 9.82
CA ARG A 105 16.94 2.20 9.66
C ARG A 105 15.72 2.35 8.76
N LEU A 106 14.94 3.42 8.92
CA LEU A 106 13.77 3.68 8.08
C LEU A 106 14.18 4.00 6.64
N ARG A 107 15.21 4.82 6.46
CA ARG A 107 15.79 5.07 5.12
C ARG A 107 16.20 3.79 4.42
N GLY A 108 16.90 2.90 5.14
CA GLY A 108 17.25 1.56 4.66
C GLY A 108 16.02 0.76 4.22
N MET A 109 14.95 0.75 5.02
CA MET A 109 13.70 0.06 4.65
C MET A 109 13.07 0.62 3.37
N GLY A 110 13.02 1.95 3.21
CA GLY A 110 12.51 2.60 2.00
C GLY A 110 13.31 2.19 0.76
N VAL A 111 14.65 2.22 0.85
CA VAL A 111 15.55 1.78 -0.22
C VAL A 111 15.35 0.29 -0.52
N THR A 112 15.28 -0.57 0.50
CA THR A 112 15.03 -2.01 0.33
C THR A 112 13.73 -2.29 -0.42
N ILE A 113 12.64 -1.59 -0.08
CA ILE A 113 11.36 -1.75 -0.78
C ILE A 113 11.49 -1.42 -2.28
N ILE A 114 12.18 -0.32 -2.62
CA ILE A 114 12.39 0.07 -4.01
C ILE A 114 13.14 -1.03 -4.76
N PHE A 115 14.25 -1.54 -4.20
CA PHE A 115 15.02 -2.61 -4.83
C PHE A 115 14.24 -3.91 -4.96
N LEU A 116 13.41 -4.27 -3.97
CA LEU A 116 12.53 -5.44 -4.06
C LEU A 116 11.50 -5.31 -5.19
N VAL A 117 10.87 -4.13 -5.32
CA VAL A 117 9.90 -3.87 -6.39
C VAL A 117 10.57 -3.91 -7.77
N VAL A 118 11.73 -3.28 -7.94
CA VAL A 118 12.49 -3.28 -9.20
C VAL A 118 13.00 -4.67 -9.53
N GLY A 119 13.61 -5.37 -8.58
CA GLY A 119 14.11 -6.74 -8.75
C GLY A 119 13.00 -7.71 -9.13
N ALA A 120 11.84 -7.63 -8.45
CA ALA A 120 10.67 -8.41 -8.83
C ALA A 120 10.16 -8.04 -10.23
N PHE A 121 10.11 -6.75 -10.59
CA PHE A 121 9.70 -6.37 -11.94
C PHE A 121 10.59 -7.02 -13.01
N ILE A 122 11.92 -6.95 -12.83
CA ILE A 122 12.89 -7.57 -13.74
C ILE A 122 12.72 -9.10 -13.79
N PHE A 123 12.57 -9.76 -12.63
CA PHE A 123 12.43 -11.22 -12.57
C PHE A 123 11.20 -11.74 -13.34
N TRP A 124 10.04 -11.07 -13.22
CA TRP A 124 8.81 -11.43 -13.94
C TRP A 124 8.66 -10.78 -15.32
N MET A 125 9.55 -9.87 -15.72
CA MET A 125 9.50 -9.17 -17.01
C MET A 125 9.32 -10.11 -18.22
N PRO A 126 9.98 -11.28 -18.30
CA PRO A 126 9.79 -12.19 -19.43
C PRO A 126 8.34 -12.66 -19.60
N ILE A 127 7.60 -12.84 -18.51
CA ILE A 127 6.18 -13.21 -18.55
C ILE A 127 5.34 -12.05 -19.07
N TYR A 128 5.60 -10.82 -18.62
CA TYR A 128 4.85 -9.64 -19.06
C TYR A 128 5.06 -9.31 -20.55
N LEU A 129 6.27 -9.57 -21.05
CA LEU A 129 6.63 -9.33 -22.44
C LEU A 129 6.34 -10.52 -23.38
N GLY A 130 5.89 -11.66 -22.84
CA GLY A 130 5.66 -12.87 -23.64
C GLY A 130 6.93 -13.44 -24.28
N LEU A 131 8.09 -13.28 -23.62
CA LEU A 131 9.34 -13.84 -24.10
C LEU A 131 9.29 -15.38 -24.06
N PRO A 132 9.99 -16.08 -24.97
CA PRO A 132 10.09 -17.53 -24.94
C PRO A 132 10.76 -17.97 -23.62
N LEU A 133 10.10 -18.87 -22.90
CA LEU A 133 10.59 -19.44 -21.64
C LEU A 133 10.60 -20.95 -21.73
N SER A 134 11.68 -21.57 -21.24
CA SER A 134 11.70 -23.00 -20.96
C SER A 134 10.73 -23.34 -19.83
N GLN A 135 10.35 -24.61 -19.73
CA GLN A 135 9.48 -25.12 -18.67
C GLN A 135 10.02 -24.81 -17.27
N ILE A 136 11.34 -24.87 -17.07
CA ILE A 136 11.97 -24.57 -15.78
C ILE A 136 11.91 -23.07 -15.47
N GLU A 137 12.20 -22.21 -16.43
CA GLU A 137 12.15 -20.75 -16.26
C GLU A 137 10.73 -20.25 -15.95
N TRP A 138 9.72 -20.87 -16.57
CA TRP A 138 8.34 -20.59 -16.23
C TRP A 138 8.01 -21.05 -14.81
N LYS A 139 8.37 -22.29 -14.43
CA LYS A 139 8.06 -22.85 -13.10
C LYS A 139 8.69 -22.05 -11.94
N ILE A 140 9.93 -21.57 -12.06
CA ILE A 140 10.56 -20.78 -10.98
C ILE A 140 9.85 -19.44 -10.72
N ARG A 141 9.03 -18.97 -11.67
CA ARG A 141 8.23 -17.74 -11.57
C ARG A 141 6.81 -18.00 -11.05
N MET A 142 6.37 -19.25 -10.99
CA MET A 142 5.07 -19.66 -10.45
C MET A 142 5.20 -20.04 -8.98
N TRP A 143 5.23 -19.01 -8.13
CA TRP A 143 5.43 -19.19 -6.69
C TRP A 143 4.24 -19.82 -5.99
N LEU A 144 3.03 -19.56 -6.49
CA LEU A 144 1.80 -20.13 -5.95
C LEU A 144 1.18 -21.08 -7.00
N PRO A 145 0.63 -22.23 -6.58
CA PRO A 145 -0.03 -23.16 -7.50
C PRO A 145 -1.20 -22.54 -8.26
N SER A 146 -1.84 -21.51 -7.69
CA SER A 146 -2.99 -20.81 -8.27
C SER A 146 -2.64 -19.72 -9.29
N TRP A 147 -1.37 -19.58 -9.68
CA TRP A 147 -0.94 -18.60 -10.68
C TRP A 147 -1.07 -19.10 -12.14
N VAL A 148 -1.60 -20.31 -12.32
CA VAL A 148 -1.79 -21.00 -13.60
C VAL A 148 -3.27 -21.03 -13.96
#